data_AF-A0A353RBP1-F1
#
_entry.id   AF-A0A353RBP1-F1
#
_cell.length_a   1.000
_cell.length_b   1.000
_cell.length_c   1.000
_cell.angle_alpha   90.00
_cell.angle_beta   90.00
_cell.angle_gamma   90.00
#
_symmetry.space_group_name_H-M   'P 1'
#
loop_
_entity.id
_entity.type
_entity.pdbx_description
1 polymer ?
#
loop_
_entity_poly.entity_id
_entity_poly.type
_entity_poly.pdbx_seq_one_letter_code
_entity_poly.pdbx_strand_id
1 'polypeptide(L)'
;QSLGPLPKRWLLTAEQRVLFITAQLLLAEKPCKSTFFSVQLNVADGTVSAYMDKIQSWLAEKNLTLSRKRRYGIRVEGSEWNKRNALVSLIYDYKPVEELLPFVYGAKQDPVLRFFSASCSGTAFYGCRREF
;
A
#
# COMPACT_ATOMS: atom_id res chain seq x y z
N GLN A 1 13.30 30.02 -8.73
CA GLN A 1 11.98 29.44 -8.41
C GLN A 1 12.21 28.26 -7.48
N SER A 2 11.80 28.34 -6.21
CA SER A 2 11.80 27.17 -5.33
C SER A 2 10.69 26.23 -5.81
N LEU A 3 11.06 25.04 -6.25
CA LEU A 3 10.10 23.94 -6.45
C LEU A 3 9.25 23.84 -5.17
N GLY A 4 7.93 23.79 -5.32
CA GLY A 4 7.02 23.64 -4.18
C GLY A 4 7.33 22.38 -3.34
N PRO A 5 6.66 22.18 -2.18
CA PRO A 5 6.98 21.07 -1.29
C PRO A 5 6.86 19.73 -2.04
N LEU A 6 7.95 18.96 -2.06
CA LEU A 6 7.96 17.64 -2.69
C LEU A 6 6.93 16.72 -2.00
N PRO A 7 6.11 15.97 -2.76
CA PRO A 7 5.22 14.98 -2.20
C PRO A 7 6.00 13.94 -1.39
N LYS A 8 5.67 13.79 -0.10
CA LYS A 8 6.36 12.83 0.81
C LYS A 8 6.43 11.40 0.26
N ARG A 9 5.42 10.99 -0.52
CA ARG A 9 5.35 9.65 -1.15
C ARG A 9 6.48 9.39 -2.15
N TRP A 10 7.03 10.42 -2.77
CA TRP A 10 8.13 10.28 -3.72
C TRP A 10 9.46 9.96 -3.03
N LEU A 11 9.56 10.31 -1.74
CA LEU A 11 10.74 10.05 -0.91
C LEU A 11 10.75 8.63 -0.30
N LEU A 12 9.73 7.81 -0.56
CA LEU A 12 9.68 6.43 -0.08
C LEU A 12 10.76 5.58 -0.75
N THR A 13 11.42 4.72 0.03
CA THR A 13 12.34 3.70 -0.51
C THR A 13 11.58 2.65 -1.32
N ALA A 14 12.29 1.84 -2.11
CA ALA A 14 11.66 0.77 -2.89
C ALA A 14 10.88 -0.22 -2.01
N GLU A 15 11.41 -0.55 -0.83
CA GLU A 15 10.74 -1.40 0.16
C GLU A 15 9.49 -0.74 0.74
N GLN A 16 9.58 0.52 1.16
CA GLN A 16 8.43 1.28 1.66
C GLN A 16 7.34 1.44 0.60
N ARG A 17 7.69 1.54 -0.69
CA ARG A 17 6.74 1.56 -1.80
C ARG A 17 6.02 0.22 -1.94
N VAL A 18 6.73 -0.91 -1.83
CA VAL A 18 6.11 -2.25 -1.84
C VAL A 18 5.14 -2.39 -0.66
N LEU A 19 5.55 -2.01 0.55
CA LEU A 19 4.69 -2.02 1.75
C LEU A 19 3.45 -1.15 1.54
N PHE A 20 3.62 0.07 1.02
CA PHE A 20 2.53 1.00 0.72
C PHE A 20 1.51 0.40 -0.26
N ILE A 21 1.99 -0.16 -1.38
CA ILE A 21 1.11 -0.78 -2.39
C ILE A 21 0.38 -1.98 -1.80
N THR A 22 1.08 -2.84 -1.05
CA THR A 22 0.49 -4.03 -0.42
C THR A 22 -0.63 -3.65 0.55
N ALA A 23 -0.37 -2.67 1.42
CA ALA A 23 -1.37 -2.16 2.36
C ALA A 23 -2.60 -1.60 1.62
N GLN A 24 -2.40 -0.83 0.54
CA GLN A 24 -3.50 -0.34 -0.28
C GLN A 24 -4.34 -1.45 -0.89
N LEU A 25 -3.69 -2.46 -1.46
CA LEU A 25 -4.37 -3.56 -2.11
C LEU A 25 -5.15 -4.44 -1.11
N LEU A 26 -4.64 -4.62 0.10
CA LEU A 26 -5.30 -5.35 1.18
C LEU A 26 -6.53 -4.61 1.72
N LEU A 27 -6.46 -3.28 1.80
CA LEU A 27 -7.54 -2.43 2.30
C LEU A 27 -8.57 -2.05 1.21
N ALA A 28 -8.24 -2.21 -0.06
CA ALA A 28 -9.09 -1.79 -1.16
C ALA A 28 -10.28 -2.73 -1.37
N GLU A 29 -11.49 -2.18 -1.30
CA GLU A 29 -12.72 -2.92 -1.64
C GLU A 29 -12.85 -3.17 -3.14
N LYS A 30 -12.41 -2.20 -3.95
CA LYS A 30 -12.48 -2.20 -5.43
C LYS A 30 -11.09 -2.42 -6.06
N PRO A 31 -11.01 -2.98 -7.29
CA PRO A 31 -9.76 -3.12 -8.01
C PRO A 31 -9.05 -1.78 -8.27
N CYS A 32 -7.73 -1.76 -8.08
CA CYS A 32 -6.88 -0.59 -8.31
C CYS A 32 -6.22 -0.63 -9.71
N LYS A 33 -6.16 0.51 -10.43
CA LYS A 33 -5.42 0.60 -11.70
C LYS A 33 -3.90 0.58 -11.42
N SER A 34 -3.08 -0.10 -12.22
CA SER A 34 -1.61 -0.08 -12.03
C SER A 34 -1.02 1.35 -12.14
N THR A 35 -1.56 2.13 -13.08
CA THR A 35 -1.17 3.54 -13.31
C THR A 35 -1.40 4.44 -12.11
N PHE A 36 -2.33 4.08 -11.21
CA PHE A 36 -2.54 4.79 -9.96
C PHE A 36 -1.26 4.80 -9.10
N PHE A 37 -0.59 3.65 -8.96
CA PHE A 37 0.62 3.53 -8.17
C PHE A 37 1.82 4.21 -8.85
N SER A 38 1.92 4.07 -10.17
CA SER A 38 2.93 4.73 -11.01
C SER A 38 2.93 6.26 -10.78
N VAL A 39 1.75 6.88 -10.92
CA VAL A 39 1.57 8.33 -10.72
C VAL A 39 1.77 8.73 -9.25
N GLN A 40 1.23 7.98 -8.29
CA GLN A 40 1.33 8.35 -6.88
C GLN A 40 2.75 8.27 -6.31
N LEU A 41 3.54 7.32 -6.78
CA LEU A 41 4.90 7.07 -6.30
C LEU A 41 5.97 7.70 -7.19
N ASN A 42 5.58 8.27 -8.34
CA ASN A 42 6.46 8.83 -9.37
C ASN A 42 7.53 7.81 -9.82
N VAL A 43 7.06 6.64 -10.26
CA VAL A 43 7.91 5.54 -10.75
C VAL A 43 7.40 5.05 -12.11
N ALA A 44 8.26 4.41 -12.89
CA ALA A 44 7.86 3.84 -14.17
C ALA A 44 6.92 2.63 -14.00
N ASP A 45 6.08 2.38 -15.00
CA ASP A 45 5.13 1.24 -15.00
C ASP A 45 5.83 -0.11 -14.86
N GLY A 46 7.01 -0.27 -15.47
CA GLY A 46 7.83 -1.49 -15.31
C GLY A 46 8.29 -1.71 -13.87
N THR A 47 8.56 -0.64 -13.14
CA THR A 47 8.90 -0.70 -11.70
C THR A 47 7.69 -1.11 -10.87
N VAL A 48 6.49 -0.59 -11.18
CA VAL A 48 5.26 -1.04 -10.53
C VAL A 48 5.03 -2.53 -10.80
N SER A 49 5.25 -3.00 -12.03
CA SER A 49 5.14 -4.43 -12.35
C SER A 49 6.08 -5.28 -11.48
N ALA A 50 7.35 -4.87 -11.35
CA ALA A 50 8.31 -5.56 -10.50
C ALA A 50 7.90 -5.54 -9.01
N TYR A 51 7.29 -4.45 -8.54
CA TYR A 51 6.71 -4.41 -7.19
C TYR A 51 5.56 -5.40 -7.05
N MET A 52 4.65 -5.46 -8.03
CA MET A 52 3.52 -6.38 -7.99
C MET A 52 3.97 -7.85 -7.94
N ASP A 53 5.07 -8.21 -8.61
CA ASP A 53 5.60 -9.57 -8.58
C ASP A 53 6.10 -9.95 -7.18
N LYS A 54 6.77 -9.03 -6.49
CA LYS A 54 7.15 -9.21 -5.07
C LYS A 54 5.92 -9.36 -4.16
N ILE A 55 4.92 -8.50 -4.38
CA ILE A 55 3.68 -8.52 -3.59
C ILE A 55 2.92 -9.83 -3.80
N GLN A 56 2.87 -10.33 -5.04
CA GLN A 56 2.20 -11.58 -5.36
C GLN A 56 2.82 -12.76 -4.63
N SER A 57 4.16 -12.86 -4.59
CA SER A 57 4.85 -13.92 -3.85
C SER A 57 4.53 -13.85 -2.35
N TRP A 58 4.62 -12.65 -1.76
CA TRP A 58 4.32 -12.47 -0.34
C TRP A 58 2.85 -12.76 0.02
N LEU A 59 1.90 -12.41 -0.85
CA LEU A 59 0.48 -12.73 -0.65
C LEU A 59 0.18 -14.24 -0.70
N ALA A 60 0.87 -14.97 -1.57
CA ALA A 60 0.70 -16.41 -1.70
C ALA A 60 0.99 -17.14 -0.38
N GLU A 61 2.01 -16.70 0.36
CA GLU A 61 2.36 -17.22 1.69
C GLU A 61 1.25 -16.99 2.74
N LYS A 62 0.33 -16.05 2.49
CA LYS A 62 -0.79 -15.72 3.39
C LYS A 62 -2.13 -16.27 2.91
N ASN A 63 -2.13 -17.23 1.97
CA ASN A 63 -3.34 -17.77 1.34
C ASN A 63 -4.20 -16.68 0.67
N LEU A 64 -3.53 -15.76 -0.03
CA LEU A 64 -4.14 -14.68 -0.80
C LEU A 64 -3.59 -14.71 -2.24
N THR A 65 -4.41 -14.27 -3.20
CA THR A 65 -4.04 -14.27 -4.62
C THR A 65 -4.13 -12.86 -5.18
N LEU A 66 -3.14 -12.45 -6.00
CA LEU A 66 -3.16 -11.17 -6.70
C LEU A 66 -3.76 -11.32 -8.11
N SER A 67 -5.00 -10.88 -8.27
CA SER A 67 -5.74 -10.89 -9.54
C SER A 67 -5.38 -9.65 -10.36
N ARG A 68 -4.75 -9.84 -11.52
CA ARG A 68 -4.39 -8.77 -12.47
C ARG A 68 -5.14 -8.97 -13.78
N LYS A 69 -6.11 -8.11 -14.07
CA LYS A 69 -6.94 -8.22 -15.29
C LYS A 69 -6.86 -6.95 -16.12
N ARG A 70 -6.61 -7.10 -17.42
CA ARG A 70 -6.57 -5.98 -18.38
C ARG A 70 -7.93 -5.26 -18.33
N ARG A 71 -7.93 -3.93 -18.23
CA ARG A 71 -9.11 -3.04 -18.03
C ARG A 71 -9.86 -3.15 -16.69
N TYR A 72 -9.72 -4.24 -15.93
CA TYR A 72 -10.39 -4.40 -14.63
C TYR A 72 -9.51 -3.90 -13.47
N GLY A 73 -8.18 -4.01 -13.58
CA GLY A 73 -7.23 -3.57 -12.56
C GLY A 73 -6.63 -4.71 -11.74
N ILE A 74 -6.13 -4.36 -10.57
CA ILE A 74 -5.38 -5.22 -9.65
C ILE A 74 -6.18 -5.34 -8.36
N ARG A 75 -6.42 -6.57 -7.90
CA ARG A 75 -7.17 -6.85 -6.66
C ARG A 75 -6.58 -8.02 -5.91
N VAL A 76 -6.65 -7.99 -4.59
CA VAL A 76 -6.35 -9.15 -3.73
C VAL A 76 -7.61 -9.96 -3.51
N GLU A 77 -7.53 -11.26 -3.82
CA GLU A 77 -8.59 -12.25 -3.67
C GLU A 77 -8.24 -13.20 -2.51
N GLY A 78 -9.26 -13.63 -1.77
CA GLY A 78 -9.15 -14.43 -0.54
C GLY A 78 -10.13 -13.97 0.53
N SER A 79 -10.18 -14.66 1.66
CA SER A 79 -11.08 -14.33 2.77
C SER A 79 -10.71 -12.98 3.40
N GLU A 80 -11.70 -12.24 3.90
CA GLU A 80 -11.46 -11.00 4.63
C GLU A 80 -10.62 -11.23 5.90
N TRP A 81 -10.77 -12.41 6.52
CA TRP A 81 -9.92 -12.85 7.61
C TRP A 81 -8.44 -12.92 7.20
N ASN A 82 -8.13 -13.56 6.07
CA ASN A 82 -6.75 -13.66 5.58
C ASN A 82 -6.19 -12.29 5.21
N LYS A 83 -7.00 -11.41 4.59
CA LYS A 83 -6.56 -10.04 4.26
C LYS A 83 -6.23 -9.22 5.51
N ARG A 84 -7.08 -9.28 6.54
CA ARG A 84 -6.83 -8.57 7.81
C ARG A 84 -5.60 -9.11 8.53
N ASN A 85 -5.42 -10.43 8.58
CA ASN A 85 -4.23 -11.03 9.16
C ASN A 85 -2.96 -10.72 8.37
N ALA A 86 -3.04 -10.70 7.04
CA ALA A 86 -1.93 -10.28 6.19
C ALA A 86 -1.57 -8.82 6.47
N LEU A 87 -2.55 -7.92 6.59
CA LEU A 87 -2.29 -6.51 6.92
C LEU A 87 -1.55 -6.36 8.27
N VAL A 88 -1.95 -7.14 9.28
CA VAL A 88 -1.27 -7.16 10.58
C VAL A 88 0.15 -7.69 10.45
N SER A 89 0.35 -8.81 9.73
CA SER A 89 1.69 -9.36 9.43
C SER A 89 2.57 -8.32 8.73
N LEU A 90 2.04 -7.61 7.73
CA LEU A 90 2.76 -6.59 6.97
C LEU A 90 3.29 -5.46 7.86
N ILE A 91 2.53 -5.07 8.88
CA ILE A 91 2.94 -4.03 9.82
C ILE A 91 4.06 -4.53 10.73
N TYR A 92 3.95 -5.76 11.24
CA TYR A 92 4.98 -6.37 12.08
C TYR A 92 6.28 -6.66 11.34
N ASP A 93 6.19 -7.06 10.06
CA ASP A 93 7.35 -7.28 9.20
C ASP A 93 8.11 -5.96 8.94
N TYR A 94 7.42 -4.81 8.95
CA TYR A 94 8.04 -3.50 8.76
C TYR A 94 8.77 -3.00 10.00
N LYS A 95 8.13 -3.07 11.17
CA LYS A 95 8.69 -2.63 12.45
C LYS A 95 8.21 -3.51 13.60
N PRO A 96 9.10 -3.86 14.54
CA PRO A 96 8.71 -4.58 15.74
C PRO A 96 7.77 -3.71 16.61
N VAL A 97 6.97 -4.37 17.45
CA VAL A 97 5.92 -3.73 18.27
C VAL A 97 6.47 -2.56 19.07
N GLU A 98 7.64 -2.72 19.68
CA GLU A 98 8.28 -1.76 20.56
C GLU A 98 8.59 -0.45 19.83
N GLU A 99 8.96 -0.55 18.55
CA GLU A 99 9.16 0.60 17.68
C GLU A 99 7.85 1.20 17.18
N LEU A 100 6.75 0.43 17.15
CA LEU A 100 5.44 0.90 16.73
C LEU A 100 4.72 1.74 17.82
N LEU A 101 4.94 1.44 19.10
CA LEU A 101 4.25 2.09 20.22
C LEU A 101 4.31 3.64 20.17
N PRO A 102 5.47 4.28 19.91
CA PRO A 102 5.55 5.73 19.81
C PRO A 102 4.64 6.33 18.73
N PHE A 103 4.31 5.59 17.68
CA PHE A 103 3.42 6.06 16.61
C PHE A 103 1.95 5.92 17.00
N VAL A 104 1.59 4.83 17.70
CA VAL A 104 0.23 4.60 18.22
C VAL A 104 -0.13 5.65 19.28
N TYR A 105 0.81 5.95 20.19
CA TYR A 105 0.61 6.96 21.23
C TYR A 105 0.87 8.40 20.75
N GLY A 106 1.17 8.62 19.46
CA GLY A 106 1.36 9.95 18.88
C GLY A 106 2.66 10.66 19.24
N ALA A 107 3.63 9.96 19.83
CA ALA A 107 4.94 10.49 20.21
C ALA A 107 5.92 10.63 19.02
N LYS A 108 5.73 9.91 17.91
CA LYS A 108 6.54 10.03 16.68
C LYS A 108 5.66 9.98 15.41
N GLN A 109 6.16 10.54 14.31
CA GLN A 109 5.52 10.47 12.98
C GLN A 109 6.40 9.69 12.00
N ASP A 110 5.87 8.61 11.43
CA ASP A 110 6.52 7.85 10.36
C ASP A 110 5.70 7.97 9.06
N PRO A 111 6.34 8.22 7.90
CA PRO A 111 5.63 8.41 6.63
C PRO A 111 4.78 7.21 6.20
N VAL A 112 5.22 5.99 6.52
CA VAL A 112 4.52 4.73 6.20
C VAL A 112 3.46 4.44 7.26
N LEU A 113 3.72 4.64 8.55
CA LEU A 113 2.73 4.38 9.62
C LEU A 113 1.57 5.39 9.63
N ARG A 114 1.85 6.66 9.31
CA ARG A 114 0.80 7.68 9.13
C ARG A 114 -0.23 7.27 8.07
N PHE A 115 0.16 6.44 7.12
CA PHE A 115 -0.73 5.95 6.10
C PHE A 115 -1.73 4.93 6.65
N PHE A 116 -1.26 3.98 7.47
CA PHE A 116 -2.10 2.97 8.08
C PHE A 116 -3.15 3.60 9.02
N SER A 117 -2.77 4.61 9.82
CA SER A 117 -3.69 5.25 10.76
C SER A 117 -4.74 6.16 10.08
N ALA A 118 -4.40 6.82 8.97
CA ALA A 118 -5.33 7.67 8.22
C ALA A 118 -6.33 6.89 7.34
N SER A 119 -6.10 5.59 7.10
CA SER A 119 -6.94 4.78 6.22
C SER A 119 -8.09 4.05 6.93
N CYS A 120 -8.06 3.95 8.26
CA CYS A 120 -9.19 3.42 9.04
C CYS A 120 -10.32 4.44 9.27
N SER A 121 -10.08 5.74 9.10
CA SER A 121 -11.05 6.83 9.31
C SER A 121 -11.83 7.26 8.05
N GLY A 122 -11.96 6.37 7.06
CA GLY A 122 -12.96 6.47 5.99
C GLY A 122 -12.72 7.49 4.87
N THR A 123 -11.62 8.26 4.89
CA THR A 123 -11.41 9.37 3.94
C THR A 123 -10.18 9.26 3.02
N ALA A 124 -9.43 8.15 3.04
CA ALA A 124 -8.17 8.04 2.28
C ALA A 124 -8.27 7.28 0.93
N PHE A 125 -9.47 6.92 0.44
CA PHE A 125 -9.67 6.18 -0.81
C PHE A 125 -10.10 7.04 -2.01
N TYR A 126 -9.62 8.28 -2.12
CA TYR A 126 -9.94 9.14 -3.28
C TYR A 126 -9.27 8.70 -4.60
N GLY A 127 -8.32 7.76 -4.54
CA GLY A 127 -7.54 7.28 -5.68
C GLY A 127 -8.20 6.16 -6.51
N CYS A 128 -8.86 5.22 -5.84
CA CYS A 128 -9.52 4.08 -6.49
C CYS A 128 -10.94 4.41 -6.99
N ARG A 129 -11.41 5.66 -6.79
CA ARG A 129 -12.78 6.11 -7.05
C ARG A 129 -12.97 7.00 -8.28
N ARG A 130 -11.91 7.38 -9.01
CA ARG A 130 -12.09 8.08 -10.30
C ARG A 130 -12.32 7.06 -11.42
N GLU A 131 -13.60 6.80 -11.64
CA GLU A 131 -14.10 6.39 -12.95
C GLU A 131 -13.68 7.46 -13.97
N PHE A 132 -12.73 7.09 -14.82
CA PHE A 132 -12.67 7.49 -16.22
C PHE A 132 -12.70 6.18 -16.99
#